data_AF-A0AAU1ZLG6-F1
#
_entry.id   AF-A0AAU1ZLG6-F1
#
_cell.length_a   1.000
_cell.length_b   1.000
_cell.length_c   1.000
_cell.angle_alpha   90.00
_cell.angle_beta   90.00
_cell.angle_gamma   90.00
#
_symmetry.space_group_name_H-M   'P 1'
#
loop_
_entity.id
_entity.type
_entity.pdbx_description
1 polymer ?
#
loop_
_entity_poly.entity_id
_entity_poly.type
_entity_poly.pdbx_seq_one_letter_code
_entity_poly.pdbx_strand_id
1 'polypeptide(L)'
;MRMIDALNLENPWTPAHQAVEASDYEGLTRLLHAGADPNEVCSGMTLLVHAIDVEGDGARQSGAPLHSAMTAILLAYGADPSMELSNGFSPRGMAEGYAHDMAIGLLDRYGDQS
;
A
#
# COMPACT_ATOMS: atom_id res chain seq x y z
N MET A 1 -40.91 -17.18 0.12
CA MET A 1 -40.20 -16.81 1.38
C MET A 1 -38.87 -17.56 1.38
N ARG A 2 -37.67 -16.97 1.29
CA ARG A 2 -37.14 -15.63 1.00
C ARG A 2 -35.78 -15.86 0.29
N MET A 3 -35.53 -15.15 -0.81
CA MET A 3 -34.19 -14.94 -1.36
C MET A 3 -33.42 -14.08 -0.35
N ILE A 4 -32.36 -14.58 0.27
CA ILE A 4 -31.19 -13.83 0.74
C ILE A 4 -30.23 -14.80 1.45
N ASP A 5 -29.58 -15.68 0.69
CA ASP A 5 -28.16 -15.93 0.95
C ASP A 5 -27.42 -14.79 0.24
N ALA A 6 -27.50 -13.59 0.84
CA ALA A 6 -26.71 -12.46 0.41
C ALA A 6 -25.26 -12.90 0.54
N LEU A 7 -24.63 -13.08 -0.62
CA LEU A 7 -23.24 -13.46 -0.82
C LEU A 7 -22.37 -12.80 0.26
N ASN A 8 -21.90 -13.61 1.22
CA ASN A 8 -20.83 -13.22 2.13
C ASN A 8 -19.53 -13.19 1.30
N LEU A 9 -19.42 -12.19 0.42
CA LEU A 9 -18.19 -11.91 -0.33
C LEU A 9 -17.17 -11.48 0.71
N GLU A 10 -16.34 -12.43 1.13
CA GLU A 10 -15.15 -12.14 1.92
C GLU A 10 -14.35 -11.08 1.16
N ASN A 11 -13.99 -9.99 1.84
CA ASN A 11 -13.19 -8.94 1.23
C ASN A 11 -11.86 -9.59 0.77
N PRO A 12 -11.49 -9.47 -0.52
CA PRO A 12 -10.29 -10.11 -1.05
C PRO A 12 -8.99 -9.56 -0.44
N TRP A 13 -9.06 -8.47 0.31
CA TRP A 13 -7.94 -7.84 1.00
C TRP A 13 -7.72 -8.38 2.42
N THR A 14 -6.45 -8.56 2.79
CA THR A 14 -6.05 -8.76 4.19
C THR A 14 -6.39 -7.51 5.03
N PRO A 15 -6.44 -7.62 6.37
CA PRO A 15 -6.66 -6.46 7.23
C PRO A 15 -5.69 -5.29 7.01
N ALA A 16 -4.41 -5.55 6.72
CA ALA A 16 -3.47 -4.44 6.48
C ALA A 16 -3.67 -3.82 5.09
N HIS A 17 -4.01 -4.60 4.05
CA HIS A 17 -4.43 -4.02 2.78
C HIS A 17 -5.74 -3.21 2.89
N GLN A 18 -6.70 -3.65 3.72
CA GLN A 18 -7.90 -2.87 4.00
C GLN A 18 -7.58 -1.54 4.68
N ALA A 19 -6.61 -1.53 5.60
CA ALA A 19 -6.16 -0.29 6.24
C ALA A 19 -5.49 0.65 5.24
N VAL A 20 -4.68 0.12 4.31
CA VAL A 20 -4.10 0.89 3.20
C VAL A 20 -5.18 1.49 2.31
N GLU A 21 -6.12 0.67 1.82
CA GLU A 21 -7.25 1.11 0.98
C GLU A 21 -8.06 2.24 1.64
N ALA A 22 -8.29 2.14 2.95
CA ALA A 22 -9.03 3.13 3.72
C ALA A 22 -8.20 4.35 4.13
N SER A 23 -6.90 4.41 3.80
CA SER A 23 -5.94 5.39 4.34
C SER A 23 -5.97 5.47 5.89
N ASP A 24 -6.21 4.34 6.55
CA ASP A 24 -6.25 4.22 8.02
C ASP A 24 -4.83 4.05 8.58
N TYR A 25 -4.15 5.19 8.75
CA TYR A 25 -2.77 5.24 9.24
C TYR A 25 -2.58 4.58 10.61
N GLU A 26 -3.54 4.78 11.51
CA GLU A 26 -3.47 4.24 12.86
C GLU A 26 -3.76 2.73 12.87
N GLY A 27 -4.75 2.29 12.09
CA GLY A 27 -5.06 0.88 11.89
C GLY A 27 -3.88 0.12 11.30
N LEU A 28 -3.27 0.63 10.23
CA LEU A 28 -2.10 -0.01 9.65
C LEU A 28 -0.96 -0.11 10.66
N THR A 29 -0.65 0.99 11.35
CA THR A 29 0.43 1.02 12.36
C THR A 29 0.18 0.03 13.50
N ARG A 30 -1.08 -0.16 13.94
CA ARG A 30 -1.44 -1.17 14.95
C ARG A 30 -1.22 -2.59 14.43
N LEU A 31 -1.60 -2.86 13.19
CA LEU A 31 -1.43 -4.19 12.57
C LEU A 31 0.05 -4.53 12.41
N LEU A 32 0.87 -3.59 11.93
CA LEU A 32 2.31 -3.77 11.78
C LEU A 32 3.00 -3.98 13.15
N HIS A 33 2.63 -3.19 14.17
CA HIS A 33 3.11 -3.44 15.54
C HIS A 33 2.72 -4.82 16.09
N ALA A 34 1.56 -5.34 15.70
CA ALA A 34 1.10 -6.67 16.10
C ALA A 34 1.80 -7.81 15.33
N GLY A 35 2.70 -7.49 14.40
CA GLY A 35 3.49 -8.46 13.65
C GLY A 35 2.91 -8.82 12.28
N ALA A 36 2.00 -8.01 11.72
CA ALA A 36 1.67 -8.13 10.30
C ALA A 36 2.93 -7.93 9.45
N ASP A 37 3.09 -8.76 8.42
CA ASP A 37 4.26 -8.71 7.52
C ASP A 37 4.17 -7.44 6.64
N PRO A 38 5.12 -6.49 6.73
CA PRO A 38 5.12 -5.29 5.90
C PRO A 38 5.31 -5.60 4.40
N ASN A 39 5.78 -6.81 4.06
CA ASN A 39 5.97 -7.29 2.70
C ASN A 39 4.87 -8.23 2.24
N GLU A 40 3.76 -8.35 2.98
CA GLU A 40 2.68 -9.25 2.58
C GLU A 40 2.16 -8.90 1.18
N VAL A 41 1.79 -9.95 0.45
CA VAL A 41 1.22 -9.84 -0.89
C VAL A 41 -0.22 -10.30 -0.84
N CYS A 42 -1.14 -9.40 -1.20
CA CYS A 42 -2.56 -9.70 -1.31
C CYS A 42 -3.10 -9.18 -2.64
N SER A 43 -3.98 -9.94 -3.29
CA SER A 43 -4.59 -9.58 -4.58
C SER A 43 -3.59 -9.07 -5.63
N GLY A 44 -2.36 -9.61 -5.62
CA GLY A 44 -1.31 -9.28 -6.58
C GLY A 44 -0.56 -7.97 -6.33
N MET A 45 -0.66 -7.39 -5.13
CA MET A 45 0.10 -6.21 -4.70
C MET A 45 0.79 -6.47 -3.36
N THR A 46 1.98 -5.89 -3.16
CA THR A 46 2.54 -5.72 -1.81
C THR A 46 1.79 -4.58 -1.11
N LEU A 47 1.88 -4.49 0.22
CA LEU A 47 1.38 -3.32 0.94
C LEU A 47 2.01 -2.02 0.41
N LEU A 48 3.31 -2.04 0.11
CA LEU A 48 4.03 -0.84 -0.35
C LEU A 48 3.58 -0.38 -1.73
N VAL A 49 3.38 -1.30 -2.68
CA VAL A 49 2.80 -0.97 -4.00
C VAL A 49 1.39 -0.43 -3.84
N HIS A 50 0.57 -1.07 -3.00
CA HIS A 50 -0.81 -0.65 -2.77
C HIS A 50 -0.90 0.75 -2.16
N ALA A 51 -0.02 1.07 -1.20
CA ALA A 51 0.03 2.40 -0.58
C ALA A 51 0.35 3.50 -1.60
N ILE A 52 1.36 3.28 -2.46
CA ILE A 52 1.74 4.26 -3.48
C ILE A 52 0.58 4.46 -4.49
N ASP A 53 -0.13 3.39 -4.85
CA ASP A 53 -1.29 3.46 -5.73
C ASP A 53 -2.44 4.27 -5.10
N VAL A 54 -2.83 3.96 -3.86
CA VAL A 54 -3.90 4.67 -3.13
C VAL A 54 -3.55 6.16 -2.95
N GLU A 55 -2.31 6.50 -2.61
CA GLU A 55 -1.87 7.88 -2.46
C GLU A 55 -1.93 8.64 -3.82
N GLY A 56 -1.44 8.01 -4.88
CA GLY A 56 -1.44 8.56 -6.24
C GLY A 56 -2.83 8.74 -6.83
N ASP A 57 -3.64 7.69 -6.82
CA ASP A 57 -5.01 7.69 -7.34
C ASP A 57 -5.91 8.63 -6.53
N GLY A 58 -5.80 8.58 -5.20
CA GLY A 58 -6.54 9.48 -4.30
C GLY A 58 -6.26 10.95 -4.58
N ALA A 59 -4.99 11.34 -4.76
CA ALA A 59 -4.63 12.71 -5.11
C ALA A 59 -5.16 13.11 -6.50
N ARG A 60 -5.05 12.21 -7.49
CA ARG A 60 -5.55 12.43 -8.86
C ARG A 60 -7.07 12.63 -8.90
N GLN A 61 -7.82 11.83 -8.14
CA GLN A 61 -9.28 11.87 -8.11
C GLN A 61 -9.83 13.07 -7.33
N SER A 62 -9.21 13.37 -6.18
CA SER A 62 -9.68 14.45 -5.30
C SER A 62 -9.13 15.83 -5.66
N GLY A 63 -7.99 15.89 -6.36
CA GLY A 63 -7.23 17.13 -6.56
C GLY A 63 -6.50 17.62 -5.29
N ALA A 64 -6.50 16.84 -4.21
CA ALA A 64 -5.75 17.15 -3.01
C ALA A 64 -4.23 17.02 -3.27
N PRO A 65 -3.38 17.69 -2.46
CA PRO A 65 -1.94 17.53 -2.56
C PRO A 65 -1.53 16.06 -2.35
N LEU A 66 -0.68 15.56 -3.24
CA LEU A 66 -0.09 14.23 -3.13
C LEU A 66 0.83 14.14 -1.90
N HIS A 67 0.71 13.06 -1.12
CA HIS A 67 1.51 12.81 0.08
C HIS A 67 2.03 11.36 0.11
N SER A 68 2.97 11.06 1.00
CA SER A 68 3.60 9.72 1.12
C SER A 68 3.55 9.18 2.55
N ALA A 69 2.51 9.52 3.31
CA ALA A 69 2.37 9.11 4.71
C ALA A 69 2.32 7.59 4.86
N MET A 70 1.58 6.90 3.97
CA MET A 70 1.42 5.46 4.07
C MET A 70 2.66 4.71 3.58
N THR A 71 3.22 5.19 2.48
CA THR A 71 4.56 4.78 2.01
C THR A 71 5.61 4.89 3.12
N ALA A 72 5.67 6.02 3.83
CA ALA A 72 6.64 6.24 4.91
C ALA A 72 6.45 5.29 6.10
N ILE A 73 5.20 5.02 6.49
CA ILE A 73 4.89 4.07 7.56
C ILE A 73 5.41 2.68 7.18
N LEU A 74 5.05 2.16 6.00
CA LEU A 74 5.45 0.81 5.59
C LEU A 74 6.97 0.64 5.52
N LEU A 75 7.68 1.63 4.96
CA LEU A 75 9.15 1.63 4.94
C LEU A 75 9.76 1.66 6.34
N ALA A 76 9.19 2.44 7.27
CA ALA A 76 9.64 2.47 8.66
C ALA A 76 9.46 1.13 9.40
N TYR A 77 8.51 0.29 8.96
CA TYR A 77 8.30 -1.06 9.47
C TYR A 77 9.08 -2.14 8.70
N GLY A 78 9.88 -1.77 7.70
CA GLY A 78 10.74 -2.72 6.98
C GLY A 78 10.11 -3.34 5.74
N ALA A 79 9.12 -2.67 5.12
CA ALA A 79 8.75 -3.01 3.76
C ALA A 79 9.97 -2.85 2.83
N ASP A 80 10.21 -3.84 1.98
CA ASP A 80 11.31 -3.88 1.03
C ASP A 80 11.00 -2.93 -0.15
N PRO A 81 11.76 -1.82 -0.30
CA PRO A 81 11.52 -0.84 -1.35
C PRO A 81 11.81 -1.36 -2.76
N SER A 82 12.48 -2.51 -2.87
CA SER A 82 12.91 -3.12 -4.12
C SER A 82 12.08 -4.35 -4.52
N MET A 83 11.12 -4.77 -3.68
CA MET A 83 10.35 -5.99 -3.94
C MET A 83 9.47 -5.84 -5.18
N GLU A 84 9.88 -6.50 -6.27
CA GLU A 84 9.12 -6.55 -7.51
C GLU A 84 8.25 -7.81 -7.58
N LEU A 85 7.00 -7.63 -7.99
CA LEU A 85 6.09 -8.73 -8.24
C LEU A 85 6.19 -9.22 -9.70
N SER A 86 5.85 -10.49 -9.92
CA SER A 86 5.96 -11.15 -11.23
C SER A 86 5.06 -10.56 -12.33
N ASN A 87 4.07 -9.76 -11.96
CA ASN A 87 3.21 -8.99 -12.86
C ASN A 87 3.80 -7.62 -13.25
N GLY A 88 5.03 -7.32 -12.83
CA GLY A 88 5.74 -6.08 -13.14
C GLY A 88 5.39 -4.91 -12.22
N PHE A 89 4.59 -5.13 -11.17
CA PHE A 89 4.40 -4.11 -10.15
C PHE A 89 5.62 -4.06 -9.23
N SER A 90 6.35 -2.96 -9.32
CA SER A 90 7.39 -2.57 -8.37
C SER A 90 7.02 -1.25 -7.69
N PRO A 91 7.48 -1.01 -6.44
CA PRO A 91 7.25 0.26 -5.76
C PRO A 91 7.73 1.46 -6.58
N ARG A 92 8.93 1.35 -7.17
CA ARG A 92 9.51 2.41 -8.02
C ARG A 92 8.67 2.65 -9.28
N GLY A 93 8.28 1.60 -9.99
CA GLY A 93 7.46 1.73 -11.20
C GLY A 93 6.10 2.38 -10.91
N MET A 94 5.46 2.01 -9.80
CA MET A 94 4.19 2.62 -9.37
C MET A 94 4.36 4.11 -9.05
N ALA A 95 5.40 4.47 -8.29
CA ALA A 95 5.68 5.85 -7.92
C ALA A 95 5.98 6.72 -9.14
N GLU A 96 6.77 6.21 -10.10
CA GLU A 96 7.03 6.89 -11.38
C GLU A 96 5.75 7.10 -12.20
N GLY A 97 4.85 6.11 -12.22
CA GLY A 97 3.56 6.20 -12.92
C GLY A 97 2.68 7.35 -12.45
N TYR A 98 2.74 7.68 -11.15
CA TYR A 98 2.01 8.80 -10.55
C TYR A 98 2.81 10.11 -10.49
N ALA A 99 4.06 10.15 -10.96
CA ALA A 99 4.99 11.26 -10.70
C ALA A 99 5.11 11.58 -9.20
N HIS A 100 5.19 10.52 -8.38
CA HIS A 100 5.14 10.60 -6.93
C HIS A 100 6.52 10.87 -6.32
N ASP A 101 7.05 12.08 -6.52
CA ASP A 101 8.44 12.44 -6.18
C ASP A 101 8.84 12.14 -4.73
N MET A 102 7.94 12.37 -3.76
CA MET A 102 8.22 12.05 -2.36
C MET A 102 8.35 10.54 -2.11
N ALA A 103 7.50 9.72 -2.73
CA ALA A 103 7.61 8.26 -2.63
C ALA A 103 8.91 7.79 -3.28
N ILE A 104 9.28 8.33 -4.45
CA ILE A 104 10.57 8.04 -5.10
C ILE A 104 11.74 8.34 -4.16
N GLY A 105 11.77 9.52 -3.54
CA GLY A 105 12.83 9.90 -2.61
C GLY A 105 12.87 9.02 -1.34
N LEU A 106 11.73 8.55 -0.86
CA LEU A 106 11.67 7.60 0.25
C LEU A 106 12.21 6.22 -0.16
N LEU A 107 11.81 5.71 -1.33
CA LEU A 107 12.30 4.43 -1.84
C LEU A 107 13.82 4.43 -2.01
N ASP A 108 14.39 5.49 -2.57
CA ASP A 108 15.85 5.63 -2.74
C ASP A 108 16.57 5.60 -1.38
N ARG A 109 16.05 6.36 -0.41
CA ARG A 109 16.64 6.45 0.93
C ARG A 109 16.66 5.12 1.67
N TYR A 110 15.62 4.30 1.50
CA TYR A 110 15.52 2.99 2.17
C TYR A 110 16.21 1.87 1.37
N GLY A 111 16.26 1.99 0.04
CA GLY A 111 16.96 1.03 -0.84
C GLY A 111 18.48 1.07 -0.67
N ASP A 112 19.06 2.26 -0.44
CA ASP A 112 20.50 2.42 -0.19
C ASP A 112 20.97 1.90 1.18
N GLN A 113 20.05 1.51 2.07
CA GLN A 113 20.35 1.06 3.44
C GLN A 113 20.37 -0.47 3.60
N SER A 114 20.15 -1.23 2.52
CA SER A 114 20.06 -2.70 2.51
C SER A 114 21.35 -3.37 2.03
#